data_AF-A0A7G9S9X6-F1
#
_entry.id   AF-A0A7G9S9X6-F1
#
_cell.length_a   1.000
_cell.length_b   1.000
_cell.length_c   1.000
_cell.angle_alpha   90.00
_cell.angle_beta   90.00
_cell.angle_gamma   90.00
#
_symmetry.space_group_name_H-M   'P 1'
#
loop_
_entity.id
_entity.type
_entity.pdbx_description
1 polymer ?
#
loop_
_entity_poly.entity_id
_entity_poly.type
_entity_poly.pdbx_seq_one_letter_code
_entity_poly.pdbx_strand_id
1 'polypeptide(L)'
;MSWHRHEMLFGYLGAVIAGFLLTAVPNWTGRLPIAGGQLASLALLWVTARAAMFFSASTGAAIAALLDVGFLLVLALVCAREVLIARNRNVPVVGAVLLLALASAADHAEAAQLLASDGAGWRAGFAIVLLLIALIGGRIIPSFTANWLIKQGQARLPRQPSTFDFATIGVTAVGLGCWVFGVAAGWGAALLIGAGLLQIVRLARWQGLRTTADPLVFILHLSYAWLPLGLVLLGMSLLVPTQPTSSALHAMAAGAMASMTLAVMTRATLGHTGRKLHADFGTTCIYLLVTLGAATRVAAPWLPFDYMLSIQLSGALWAVRSCCSWSCTVPSSLDRDPTASRDRGRAAQGAARCQSCLTSTMESRSRPSATQPFALGAVGSARPFAPIRSSSPVQPRSRPSFSAASSSAARPGAAWLNSKVTKSSSASTSPWRIRSPRR
;
A
#
# COMPACT_ATOMS: atom_id res chain seq x y z
N MET A 1 -24.67 16.86 -13.83
CA MET A 1 -23.44 16.04 -13.99
C MET A 1 -22.35 16.39 -12.98
N SER A 2 -22.15 17.67 -12.63
CA SER A 2 -21.16 18.12 -11.62
C SER A 2 -21.31 17.43 -10.26
N TRP A 3 -22.53 17.38 -9.70
CA TRP A 3 -22.80 16.71 -8.42
C TRP A 3 -22.40 15.22 -8.41
N HIS A 4 -22.80 14.46 -9.43
CA HIS A 4 -22.46 13.04 -9.55
C HIS A 4 -20.94 12.82 -9.59
N ARG A 5 -20.22 13.61 -10.41
CA ARG A 5 -18.77 13.55 -10.50
C ARG A 5 -18.11 13.84 -9.15
N HIS A 6 -18.57 14.88 -8.45
CA HIS A 6 -18.06 15.27 -7.14
C HIS A 6 -18.27 14.15 -6.12
N GLU A 7 -19.49 13.63 -6.02
CA GLU A 7 -19.84 12.56 -5.08
C GLU A 7 -19.07 11.26 -5.35
N MET A 8 -18.84 10.90 -6.61
CA MET A 8 -18.06 9.71 -6.94
C MET A 8 -16.57 9.89 -6.58
N LEU A 9 -16.02 11.08 -6.81
CA LEU A 9 -14.59 11.35 -6.64
C LEU A 9 -14.19 11.66 -5.19
N PHE A 10 -14.88 12.61 -4.55
CA PHE A 10 -14.52 13.08 -3.20
C PHE A 10 -15.35 12.37 -2.11
N GLY A 11 -16.61 12.02 -2.40
CA GLY A 11 -17.48 11.33 -1.46
C GLY A 11 -17.17 9.84 -1.33
N TYR A 12 -17.52 9.07 -2.36
CA TYR A 12 -17.31 7.63 -2.43
C TYR A 12 -15.83 7.27 -2.34
N LEU A 13 -14.99 7.82 -3.23
CA LEU A 13 -13.57 7.49 -3.22
C LEU A 13 -12.86 8.04 -1.97
N GLY A 14 -13.30 9.17 -1.42
CA GLY A 14 -12.81 9.67 -0.14
C GLY A 14 -13.02 8.67 0.99
N ALA A 15 -14.20 8.03 1.07
CA ALA A 15 -14.46 6.97 2.04
C ALA A 15 -13.58 5.72 1.82
N VAL A 16 -13.37 5.33 0.55
CA VAL A 16 -12.48 4.22 0.19
C VAL A 16 -11.05 4.50 0.66
N ILE A 17 -10.53 5.70 0.37
CA ILE A 17 -9.19 6.13 0.79
C ILE A 17 -9.10 6.17 2.32
N ALA A 18 -10.12 6.68 3.00
CA ALA A 18 -10.17 6.69 4.46
C ALA A 18 -10.07 5.27 5.03
N GLY A 19 -10.91 4.33 4.57
CA GLY A 19 -10.88 2.95 5.03
C GLY A 19 -9.54 2.26 4.78
N PHE A 20 -8.94 2.48 3.61
CA PHE A 20 -7.60 2.00 3.30
C PHE A 20 -6.54 2.58 4.25
N LEU A 21 -6.54 3.89 4.50
CA LEU A 21 -5.51 4.53 5.32
C LEU A 21 -5.64 4.17 6.80
N LEU A 22 -6.86 4.08 7.33
CA LEU A 22 -7.09 3.73 8.73
C LEU A 22 -6.63 2.30 9.05
N THR A 23 -6.51 1.43 8.05
CA THR A 23 -5.93 0.09 8.18
C THR A 23 -4.45 0.04 7.82
N ALA A 24 -4.00 0.82 6.82
CA ALA A 24 -2.63 0.80 6.35
C ALA A 24 -1.67 1.59 7.25
N VAL A 25 -2.07 2.74 7.77
CA VAL A 25 -1.24 3.61 8.61
C VAL A 25 -0.76 2.90 9.88
N PRO A 26 -1.61 2.21 10.67
CA PRO A 26 -1.16 1.43 11.83
C PRO A 26 -0.11 0.38 11.46
N ASN A 27 -0.29 -0.30 10.32
CA ASN A 27 0.68 -1.29 9.83
C ASN A 27 2.02 -0.66 9.43
N TRP A 28 2.03 0.58 8.94
CA TRP A 28 3.26 1.28 8.60
C TRP A 28 3.99 1.82 9.83
N THR A 29 3.25 2.33 10.80
CA THR A 29 3.78 3.06 11.95
C THR A 29 4.00 2.18 13.18
N GLY A 30 3.38 0.99 13.23
CA GLY A 30 3.36 0.13 14.41
C GLY A 30 2.50 0.68 15.57
N ARG A 31 1.77 1.77 15.33
CA ARG A 31 0.91 2.42 16.33
C ARG A 31 -0.46 1.75 16.37
N LEU A 32 -1.20 1.98 17.45
CA LEU A 32 -2.53 1.41 17.60
C LEU A 32 -3.49 1.92 16.51
N PRO A 33 -4.37 1.05 15.99
CA PRO A 33 -5.37 1.45 15.01
C PRO A 33 -6.37 2.42 15.61
N ILE A 34 -6.88 3.32 14.78
CA ILE A 34 -7.95 4.24 15.14
C ILE A 34 -9.25 3.44 15.18
N ALA A 35 -9.84 3.33 16.36
CA ALA A 35 -11.00 2.48 16.62
C ALA A 35 -11.99 3.15 17.58
N GLY A 36 -13.19 2.57 17.71
CA GLY A 36 -14.23 3.03 18.63
C GLY A 36 -14.72 4.45 18.29
N GLY A 37 -14.81 5.32 19.30
CA GLY A 37 -15.39 6.66 19.17
C GLY A 37 -14.70 7.55 18.12
N GLN A 38 -13.39 7.44 17.95
CA GLN A 38 -12.65 8.22 16.94
C GLN A 38 -12.98 7.80 15.51
N LEU A 39 -13.19 6.50 15.30
CA LEU A 39 -13.64 5.98 14.00
C LEU A 39 -15.10 6.36 13.75
N ALA A 40 -15.95 6.26 14.77
CA ALA A 40 -17.35 6.62 14.70
C ALA A 40 -17.55 8.11 14.38
N SER A 41 -16.76 9.01 14.97
CA SER A 41 -16.84 10.45 14.70
C SER A 41 -16.43 10.79 13.26
N LEU A 42 -15.39 10.15 12.73
CA LEU A 42 -14.96 10.34 11.34
C LEU A 42 -16.02 9.79 10.35
N ALA A 43 -16.61 8.64 10.67
CA ALA A 43 -17.70 8.06 9.87
C ALA A 43 -18.95 8.95 9.91
N LEU A 44 -19.31 9.48 11.07
CA LEU A 44 -20.45 10.39 11.22
C LEU A 44 -20.20 11.68 10.43
N LEU A 45 -19.01 12.27 10.52
CA LEU A 45 -18.63 13.44 9.73
C LEU A 45 -18.80 13.18 8.22
N TRP A 46 -18.38 12.01 7.73
CA TRP A 46 -18.58 11.63 6.34
C TRP A 46 -20.06 11.51 5.96
N VAL A 47 -20.87 10.84 6.79
CA VAL A 47 -22.32 10.68 6.57
C VAL A 47 -23.01 12.04 6.57
N THR A 48 -22.70 12.92 7.53
CA THR A 48 -23.24 14.28 7.61
C THR A 48 -22.83 15.10 6.40
N ALA A 49 -21.59 14.97 5.92
CA ALA A 49 -21.15 15.62 4.67
C ALA A 49 -21.96 15.13 3.46
N ARG A 50 -22.24 13.82 3.32
CA ARG A 50 -23.09 13.30 2.24
C ARG A 50 -24.51 13.81 2.33
N ALA A 51 -25.08 13.83 3.53
CA ALA A 51 -26.42 14.38 3.76
C ALA A 51 -26.47 15.87 3.39
N ALA A 52 -25.49 16.66 3.81
CA ALA A 52 -25.40 18.08 3.45
C ALA A 52 -25.23 18.29 1.94
N MET A 53 -24.43 17.46 1.26
CA MET A 53 -24.28 17.51 -0.20
C MET A 53 -25.57 17.15 -0.94
N PHE A 54 -26.31 16.14 -0.46
CA PHE A 54 -27.58 15.73 -1.02
C PHE A 54 -28.67 16.80 -0.82
N PHE A 55 -28.73 17.40 0.36
CA PHE A 55 -29.64 18.48 0.72
C PHE A 55 -29.00 19.87 0.55
N SER A 56 -28.04 20.04 -0.36
CA SER A 56 -27.28 21.28 -0.50
C SER A 56 -28.14 22.48 -0.90
N ALA A 57 -29.25 22.23 -1.59
CA ALA A 57 -30.24 23.25 -1.94
C ALA A 57 -30.95 23.85 -0.71
N SER A 58 -31.13 23.10 0.38
CA SER A 58 -31.78 23.57 1.61
C SER A 58 -30.79 23.89 2.73
N THR A 59 -29.72 23.11 2.87
CA THR A 59 -28.66 23.32 3.88
C THR A 59 -27.69 24.44 3.51
N GLY A 60 -27.63 24.82 2.23
CA GLY A 60 -26.71 25.84 1.72
C GLY A 60 -25.37 25.25 1.27
N ALA A 61 -24.91 25.69 0.09
CA ALA A 61 -23.69 25.19 -0.53
C ALA A 61 -22.42 25.36 0.34
N ALA A 62 -22.35 26.45 1.11
CA ALA A 62 -21.19 26.71 1.98
C ALA A 62 -21.06 25.69 3.13
N ILE A 63 -22.17 25.27 3.74
CA ILE A 63 -22.17 24.26 4.81
C ILE A 63 -21.82 22.89 4.23
N ALA A 64 -22.38 22.54 3.07
CA ALA A 64 -22.05 21.31 2.37
C ALA A 64 -20.55 21.24 2.01
N ALA A 65 -19.99 22.32 1.46
CA ALA A 65 -18.57 22.44 1.14
C ALA A 65 -17.68 22.34 2.39
N LEU A 66 -18.05 23.01 3.49
CA LEU A 66 -17.31 22.96 4.75
C LEU A 66 -17.22 21.53 5.30
N LEU A 67 -18.33 20.79 5.29
CA LEU A 67 -18.37 19.42 5.80
C LEU A 67 -17.65 18.44 4.86
N ASP A 68 -17.80 18.58 3.55
CA ASP A 68 -17.15 17.74 2.54
C ASP A 68 -15.62 17.88 2.59
N VAL A 69 -15.12 19.12 2.53
CA VAL A 69 -13.69 19.41 2.63
C VAL A 69 -13.17 19.09 4.03
N GLY A 70 -13.96 19.40 5.07
CA GLY A 70 -13.64 19.14 6.46
C GLY A 70 -13.37 17.67 6.75
N PHE A 71 -14.16 16.76 6.16
CA PHE A 71 -13.91 15.31 6.25
C PHE A 71 -12.51 14.93 5.75
N LEU A 72 -12.13 15.38 4.55
CA LEU A 72 -10.83 15.06 3.95
C LEU A 72 -9.67 15.70 4.72
N LEU A 73 -9.85 16.93 5.22
CA LEU A 73 -8.86 17.60 6.06
C LEU A 73 -8.64 16.88 7.39
N VAL A 74 -9.72 16.52 8.09
CA VAL A 74 -9.63 15.77 9.36
C VAL A 74 -8.92 14.43 9.13
N LEU A 75 -9.29 13.70 8.06
CA LEU A 75 -8.61 12.45 7.69
C LEU A 75 -7.11 12.68 7.43
N ALA A 76 -6.75 13.72 6.68
CA ALA A 76 -5.36 14.06 6.38
C ALA A 76 -4.57 14.36 7.67
N LEU A 77 -5.13 15.17 8.57
CA LEU A 77 -4.49 15.56 9.84
C LEU A 77 -4.29 14.36 10.77
N VAL A 78 -5.30 13.50 10.87
CA VAL A 78 -5.24 12.26 11.66
C VAL A 78 -4.13 11.35 11.12
N CYS A 79 -4.07 11.14 9.79
CA CYS A 79 -3.01 10.33 9.18
C CYS A 79 -1.63 11.00 9.31
N ALA A 80 -1.56 12.32 9.17
CA ALA A 80 -0.33 13.10 9.29
C ALA A 80 0.29 12.94 10.67
N ARG A 81 -0.52 13.07 11.73
CA ARG A 81 -0.09 12.89 13.11
C ARG A 81 0.62 11.54 13.30
N GLU A 82 -0.03 10.44 12.88
CA GLU A 82 0.51 9.11 13.09
C GLU A 82 1.78 8.85 12.26
N VAL A 83 1.81 9.28 11.00
CA VAL A 83 2.95 9.08 10.08
C VAL A 83 4.15 9.94 10.46
N LEU A 84 3.94 11.20 10.85
CA LEU A 84 4.99 12.14 11.21
C LEU A 84 5.61 11.79 12.57
N ILE A 85 4.80 11.44 13.58
CA ILE A 85 5.31 11.01 14.88
C ILE A 85 6.15 9.72 14.73
N ALA A 86 5.71 8.79 13.88
CA ALA A 86 6.46 7.57 13.58
C ALA A 86 7.65 7.78 12.63
N ARG A 87 7.89 9.01 12.15
CA ARG A 87 8.92 9.36 11.13
C ARG A 87 8.90 8.42 9.93
N ASN A 88 7.70 8.04 9.49
CA ASN A 88 7.52 7.02 8.48
C ASN A 88 7.63 7.62 7.07
N ARG A 89 8.29 6.91 6.15
CA ARG A 89 8.49 7.31 4.74
C ARG A 89 7.21 7.44 3.89
N ASN A 90 6.03 7.14 4.44
CA ASN A 90 4.75 7.20 3.73
C ASN A 90 4.09 8.60 3.78
N VAL A 91 4.82 9.65 4.18
CA VAL A 91 4.38 11.06 4.11
C VAL A 91 3.76 11.44 2.75
N PRO A 92 4.29 11.01 1.58
CA PRO A 92 3.68 11.38 0.30
C PRO A 92 2.21 10.96 0.15
N VAL A 93 1.78 9.87 0.80
CA VAL A 93 0.39 9.42 0.77
C VAL A 93 -0.50 10.40 1.55
N VAL A 94 -0.04 10.87 2.71
CA VAL A 94 -0.74 11.88 3.49
C VAL A 94 -0.81 13.21 2.74
N GLY A 95 0.29 13.61 2.10
CA GLY A 95 0.33 14.80 1.25
C GLY A 95 -0.69 14.73 0.11
N ALA A 96 -0.85 13.56 -0.52
CA ALA A 96 -1.87 13.35 -1.54
C ALA A 96 -3.31 13.48 -0.99
N VAL A 97 -3.61 13.03 0.23
CA VAL A 97 -4.94 13.24 0.85
C VAL A 97 -5.18 14.72 1.14
N LEU A 98 -4.16 15.44 1.62
CA LEU A 98 -4.26 16.89 1.82
C LEU A 98 -4.53 17.61 0.49
N LEU A 99 -3.79 17.26 -0.57
CA LEU A 99 -4.04 17.78 -1.92
C LEU A 99 -5.45 17.42 -2.42
N LEU A 100 -5.98 16.24 -2.07
CA LEU A 100 -7.34 15.84 -2.42
C LEU A 100 -8.39 16.73 -1.71
N ALA A 101 -8.14 17.10 -0.46
CA ALA A 101 -8.98 18.06 0.26
C ALA A 101 -8.97 19.44 -0.40
N LEU A 102 -7.78 19.93 -0.81
CA LEU A 102 -7.64 21.19 -1.54
C LEU A 102 -8.30 21.13 -2.92
N ALA A 103 -8.23 20.00 -3.61
CA ALA A 103 -8.91 19.79 -4.88
C ALA A 103 -10.45 19.79 -4.72
N SER A 104 -10.98 19.21 -3.63
CA SER A 104 -12.41 19.32 -3.31
C SER A 104 -12.80 20.78 -3.05
N ALA A 105 -12.02 21.49 -2.24
CA ALA A 105 -12.27 22.91 -1.96
C ALA A 105 -12.27 23.77 -3.23
N ALA A 106 -11.35 23.49 -4.16
CA ALA A 106 -11.32 24.13 -5.46
C ALA A 106 -12.56 23.80 -6.31
N ASP A 107 -13.02 22.54 -6.34
CA ASP A 107 -14.23 22.17 -7.09
C ASP A 107 -15.50 22.83 -6.52
N HIS A 108 -15.59 22.96 -5.18
CA HIS A 108 -16.66 23.75 -4.54
C HIS A 108 -16.59 25.24 -4.87
N ALA A 109 -15.38 25.81 -4.87
CA ALA A 109 -15.18 27.21 -5.20
C ALA A 109 -15.48 27.50 -6.68
N GLU A 110 -15.16 26.58 -7.59
CA GLU A 110 -15.57 26.63 -9.00
C GLU A 110 -17.10 26.56 -9.14
N ALA A 111 -17.75 25.64 -8.41
CA ALA A 111 -19.21 25.53 -8.41
C ALA A 111 -19.91 26.79 -7.86
N ALA A 112 -19.27 27.47 -6.90
CA ALA A 112 -19.71 28.76 -6.36
C ALA A 112 -19.28 29.97 -7.20
N GLN A 113 -18.64 29.76 -8.36
CA GLN A 113 -18.14 30.82 -9.25
C GLN A 113 -17.12 31.76 -8.60
N LEU A 114 -16.45 31.31 -7.54
CA LEU A 114 -15.38 32.05 -6.84
C LEU A 114 -14.01 31.87 -7.52
N LEU A 115 -13.87 30.84 -8.36
CA LEU A 115 -12.70 30.59 -9.19
C LEU A 115 -13.09 30.64 -10.67
N ALA A 116 -12.28 31.31 -11.47
CA ALA A 116 -12.47 31.42 -12.92
C ALA A 116 -11.96 30.18 -13.69
N SER A 117 -11.55 29.12 -13.01
CA SER A 117 -11.02 27.91 -13.65
C SER A 117 -12.14 26.99 -14.13
N ASP A 118 -11.97 26.47 -15.35
CA ASP A 118 -12.93 25.54 -15.97
C ASP A 118 -12.69 24.09 -15.51
N GLY A 119 -12.99 23.79 -14.24
CA GLY A 119 -12.93 22.44 -13.72
C GLY A 119 -11.52 21.95 -13.37
N ALA A 120 -10.62 22.81 -12.94
CA ALA A 120 -9.30 22.40 -12.43
C ALA A 120 -9.45 21.59 -11.13
N GLY A 121 -10.45 21.88 -10.29
CA GLY A 121 -10.69 21.20 -9.01
C GLY A 121 -10.92 19.69 -9.16
N TRP A 122 -11.95 19.29 -9.92
CA TRP A 122 -12.20 17.86 -10.15
C TRP A 122 -11.07 17.17 -10.93
N ARG A 123 -10.42 17.85 -11.90
CA ARG A 123 -9.28 17.28 -12.63
C ARG A 123 -8.11 16.99 -11.69
N ALA A 124 -7.83 17.91 -10.76
CA ALA A 124 -6.80 17.73 -9.75
C ALA A 124 -7.13 16.54 -8.83
N GLY A 125 -8.36 16.46 -8.32
CA GLY A 125 -8.80 15.32 -7.50
C GLY A 125 -8.66 14.00 -8.24
N PHE A 126 -9.06 13.96 -9.52
CA PHE A 126 -8.95 12.80 -10.39
C PHE A 126 -7.48 12.38 -10.57
N ALA A 127 -6.60 13.33 -10.89
CA ALA A 127 -5.17 13.10 -11.04
C ALA A 127 -4.52 12.57 -9.75
N ILE A 128 -4.86 13.15 -8.60
CA ILE A 128 -4.32 12.75 -7.29
C ILE A 128 -4.67 11.29 -6.98
N VAL A 129 -5.90 10.88 -7.26
CA VAL A 129 -6.33 9.48 -7.10
C VAL A 129 -5.53 8.54 -8.01
N LEU A 130 -5.32 8.90 -9.27
CA LEU A 130 -4.51 8.09 -10.19
C LEU A 130 -3.07 7.97 -9.71
N LEU A 131 -2.51 9.04 -9.15
CA LEU A 131 -1.19 9.03 -8.55
C LEU A 131 -1.14 8.17 -7.28
N LEU A 132 -2.20 8.16 -6.46
CA LEU A 132 -2.32 7.23 -5.34
C LEU A 132 -2.34 5.77 -5.82
N ILE A 133 -3.10 5.45 -6.87
CA ILE A 133 -3.09 4.11 -7.49
C ILE A 133 -1.68 3.78 -8.01
N ALA A 134 -1.01 4.71 -8.69
CA ALA A 134 0.34 4.50 -9.21
C ALA A 134 1.37 4.27 -8.08
N LEU A 135 1.28 5.02 -6.99
CA LEU A 135 2.23 4.99 -5.87
C LEU A 135 2.01 3.76 -4.98
N ILE A 136 0.77 3.55 -4.54
CA ILE A 136 0.40 2.45 -3.64
C ILE A 136 0.40 1.12 -4.40
N GLY A 137 -0.20 1.09 -5.59
CA GLY A 137 -0.27 -0.09 -6.44
C GLY A 137 1.10 -0.65 -6.77
N GLY A 138 2.07 0.21 -7.11
CA GLY A 138 3.43 -0.26 -7.40
C GLY A 138 4.25 -0.75 -6.21
N ARG A 139 3.68 -0.74 -5.00
CA ARG A 139 4.25 -1.44 -3.83
C ARG A 139 3.45 -2.69 -3.50
N ILE A 140 2.12 -2.57 -3.48
CA ILE A 140 1.22 -3.65 -3.05
C ILE A 140 1.16 -4.77 -4.10
N ILE A 141 1.00 -4.43 -5.38
CA ILE A 141 0.84 -5.39 -6.48
C ILE A 141 2.07 -6.30 -6.61
N PRO A 142 3.32 -5.79 -6.76
CA PRO A 142 4.48 -6.66 -6.85
C PRO A 142 4.73 -7.46 -5.56
N SER A 143 4.38 -6.92 -4.38
CA SER A 143 4.52 -7.65 -3.12
C SER A 143 3.55 -8.82 -3.01
N PHE A 144 2.28 -8.63 -3.37
CA PHE A 144 1.31 -9.72 -3.38
C PHE A 144 1.62 -10.76 -4.46
N THR A 145 2.15 -10.33 -5.60
CA THR A 145 2.61 -11.20 -6.67
C THR A 145 3.80 -12.05 -6.22
N ALA A 146 4.79 -11.43 -5.58
CA ALA A 146 5.94 -12.14 -5.00
C ALA A 146 5.49 -13.16 -3.95
N ASN A 147 4.62 -12.75 -3.02
CA ASN A 147 4.11 -13.63 -1.97
C ASN A 147 3.37 -14.86 -2.54
N TRP A 148 2.59 -14.67 -3.61
CA TRP A 148 1.92 -15.77 -4.29
C TRP A 148 2.93 -16.69 -5.01
N LEU A 149 3.86 -16.12 -5.77
CA LEU A 149 4.88 -16.89 -6.50
C LEU A 149 5.79 -17.72 -5.57
N ILE A 150 6.17 -17.16 -4.43
CA ILE A 150 6.95 -17.87 -3.40
C ILE A 150 6.17 -19.10 -2.89
N LYS A 151 4.86 -18.97 -2.64
CA LYS A 151 4.02 -20.10 -2.22
C LYS A 151 3.90 -21.19 -3.28
N GLN A 152 4.03 -20.83 -4.56
CA GLN A 152 4.05 -21.76 -5.68
C GLN A 152 5.46 -22.32 -5.98
N GLY A 153 6.46 -22.08 -5.11
CA GLY A 153 7.82 -22.59 -5.29
C GLY A 153 8.61 -21.94 -6.42
N GLN A 154 8.19 -20.76 -6.89
CA GLN A 154 8.80 -20.11 -8.04
C GLN A 154 10.05 -19.29 -7.64
N ALA A 155 11.16 -19.49 -8.35
CA ALA A 155 12.42 -18.80 -8.05
C ALA A 155 12.51 -17.36 -8.62
N ARG A 156 11.87 -17.10 -9.78
CA ARG A 156 11.86 -15.76 -10.38
C ARG A 156 10.75 -14.92 -9.75
N LEU A 157 11.13 -13.82 -9.11
CA LEU A 157 10.21 -12.90 -8.44
C LEU A 157 10.08 -11.56 -9.18
N PRO A 158 8.98 -10.82 -8.97
CA PRO A 158 8.78 -9.47 -9.47
C PRO A 158 9.90 -8.53 -9.03
N ARG A 159 10.24 -7.56 -9.89
CA ARG A 159 11.21 -6.52 -9.51
C ARG A 159 10.57 -5.58 -8.48
N GLN A 160 11.29 -5.33 -7.40
CA GLN A 160 10.91 -4.36 -6.37
C GLN A 160 11.03 -2.91 -6.89
N PRO A 161 10.40 -1.93 -6.23
CA PRO A 161 10.47 -0.53 -6.63
C PRO A 161 11.91 -0.04 -6.80
N SER A 162 12.16 0.65 -7.91
CA SER A 162 13.46 1.14 -8.36
C SER A 162 13.39 2.61 -8.77
N THR A 163 14.52 3.22 -9.11
CA THR A 163 14.57 4.61 -9.64
C THR A 163 13.66 4.79 -10.86
N PHE A 164 13.53 3.77 -11.71
CA PHE A 164 12.60 3.76 -12.83
C PHE A 164 11.14 3.95 -12.38
N ASP A 165 10.73 3.32 -11.27
CA ASP A 165 9.37 3.45 -10.75
C ASP A 165 9.09 4.87 -10.27
N PHE A 166 10.06 5.50 -9.60
CA PHE A 166 9.95 6.90 -9.18
C PHE A 166 9.90 7.84 -10.37
N ALA A 167 10.76 7.64 -11.38
CA ALA A 167 10.73 8.42 -12.61
C ALA A 167 9.39 8.27 -13.34
N THR A 168 8.85 7.05 -13.42
CA THR A 168 7.54 6.77 -14.05
C THR A 168 6.41 7.51 -13.33
N ILE A 169 6.39 7.49 -11.99
CA ILE A 169 5.41 8.25 -11.19
C ILE A 169 5.60 9.77 -11.42
N GLY A 170 6.84 10.25 -11.46
CA GLY A 170 7.15 11.66 -11.73
C GLY A 170 6.62 12.13 -13.09
N VAL A 171 6.90 11.38 -14.17
CA VAL A 171 6.39 11.68 -15.51
C VAL A 171 4.85 11.63 -15.54
N THR A 172 4.25 10.66 -14.84
CA THR A 172 2.78 10.59 -14.69
C THR A 172 2.23 11.83 -13.99
N ALA A 173 2.87 12.30 -12.91
CA ALA A 173 2.45 13.48 -12.17
C ALA A 173 2.57 14.76 -12.99
N VAL A 174 3.66 14.93 -13.75
CA VAL A 174 3.86 16.08 -14.63
C VAL A 174 2.84 16.07 -15.76
N GLY A 175 2.62 14.93 -16.43
CA GLY A 175 1.63 14.80 -17.51
C GLY A 175 0.20 15.09 -17.04
N LEU A 176 -0.20 14.52 -15.90
CA LEU A 176 -1.51 14.82 -15.30
C LEU A 176 -1.60 16.29 -14.84
N GLY A 177 -0.54 16.85 -14.27
CA GLY A 177 -0.48 18.28 -13.92
C GLY A 177 -0.69 19.18 -15.14
N CYS A 178 -0.07 18.83 -16.28
CA CYS A 178 -0.28 19.57 -17.52
C CYS A 178 -1.76 19.56 -17.94
N TRP A 179 -2.41 18.40 -17.84
CA TRP A 179 -3.83 18.25 -18.14
C TRP A 179 -4.76 18.99 -17.17
N VAL A 180 -4.45 18.98 -15.87
CA VAL A 180 -5.21 19.70 -14.83
C VAL A 180 -5.23 21.20 -15.10
N PHE A 181 -4.08 21.80 -15.43
CA PHE A 181 -3.96 23.23 -15.63
C PHE A 181 -4.13 23.67 -17.09
N GLY A 182 -4.38 22.73 -18.01
CA GLY A 182 -4.54 23.03 -19.44
C GLY A 182 -3.27 23.58 -20.10
N VAL A 183 -2.10 23.32 -19.53
CA VAL A 183 -0.84 23.87 -20.03
C VAL A 183 -0.26 23.01 -21.16
N ALA A 184 0.24 23.69 -22.19
CA ALA A 184 1.05 23.11 -23.26
C ALA A 184 0.45 21.83 -23.87
N ALA A 185 -0.77 21.91 -24.41
CA ALA A 185 -1.58 20.74 -24.83
C ALA A 185 -0.82 19.67 -25.62
N GLY A 186 0.05 20.06 -26.57
CA GLY A 186 0.90 19.12 -27.32
C GLY A 186 1.95 18.40 -26.45
N TRP A 187 2.66 19.13 -25.59
CA TRP A 187 3.62 18.54 -24.64
C TRP A 187 2.91 17.72 -23.56
N GLY A 188 1.77 18.19 -23.06
CA GLY A 188 0.93 17.47 -22.10
C GLY A 188 0.46 16.14 -22.67
N ALA A 189 0.04 16.11 -23.93
CA ALA A 189 -0.34 14.88 -24.62
C ALA A 189 0.83 13.89 -24.74
N ALA A 190 2.01 14.36 -25.18
CA ALA A 190 3.21 13.52 -25.29
C ALA A 190 3.63 12.96 -23.92
N LEU A 191 3.57 13.78 -22.86
CA LEU A 191 3.86 13.35 -21.50
C LEU A 191 2.86 12.30 -20.99
N LEU A 192 1.56 12.44 -21.29
CA LEU A 192 0.54 11.47 -20.91
C LEU A 192 0.71 10.13 -21.64
N ILE A 193 0.98 10.15 -22.95
CA ILE A 193 1.27 8.95 -23.73
C ILE A 193 2.55 8.28 -23.20
N GLY A 194 3.62 9.07 -23.01
CA GLY A 194 4.88 8.59 -22.44
C GLY A 194 4.70 8.00 -21.04
N ALA A 195 3.92 8.65 -20.17
CA ALA A 195 3.56 8.13 -18.86
C ALA A 195 2.82 6.78 -18.97
N GLY A 196 1.83 6.68 -19.85
CA GLY A 196 1.11 5.44 -20.10
C GLY A 196 2.04 4.30 -20.54
N LEU A 197 2.93 4.56 -21.51
CA LEU A 197 3.90 3.57 -21.97
C LEU A 197 4.87 3.13 -20.85
N LEU A 198 5.38 4.06 -20.05
CA LEU A 198 6.23 3.75 -18.90
C LEU A 198 5.49 2.91 -17.84
N GLN A 199 4.22 3.22 -17.58
CA GLN A 199 3.39 2.44 -16.66
C GLN A 199 3.09 1.02 -17.19
N ILE A 200 3.01 0.82 -18.52
CA ILE A 200 2.92 -0.53 -19.12
C ILE A 200 4.21 -1.33 -18.84
N VAL A 201 5.37 -0.72 -19.11
CA VAL A 201 6.67 -1.35 -18.81
C VAL A 201 6.78 -1.68 -17.32
N ARG A 202 6.33 -0.76 -16.46
CA ARG A 202 6.29 -0.96 -15.02
C ARG A 202 5.39 -2.14 -14.62
N LEU A 203 4.20 -2.25 -15.19
CA LEU A 203 3.26 -3.35 -14.96
C LEU A 203 3.84 -4.70 -15.42
N ALA A 204 4.49 -4.73 -16.60
CA ALA A 204 5.12 -5.94 -17.13
C ALA A 204 6.21 -6.48 -16.19
N ARG A 205 6.97 -5.60 -15.51
CA ARG A 205 7.99 -5.97 -14.51
C ARG A 205 7.43 -6.65 -13.27
N TRP A 206 6.11 -6.55 -13.03
CA TRP A 206 5.45 -7.20 -11.91
C TRP A 206 5.05 -8.64 -12.18
N GLN A 207 5.15 -9.11 -13.44
CA GLN A 207 4.92 -10.50 -13.84
C GLN A 207 3.49 -11.02 -13.56
N GLY A 208 2.48 -10.14 -13.61
CA GLY A 208 1.10 -10.48 -13.27
C GLY A 208 0.45 -11.58 -14.10
N LEU A 209 0.89 -11.79 -15.34
CA LEU A 209 0.37 -12.89 -16.17
C LEU A 209 0.65 -14.28 -15.58
N ARG A 210 1.64 -14.40 -14.67
CA ARG A 210 1.93 -15.66 -13.98
C ARG A 210 0.94 -15.97 -12.87
N THR A 211 0.10 -15.01 -12.48
CA THR A 211 -0.85 -15.17 -11.37
C THR A 211 -2.29 -15.35 -11.85
N THR A 212 -2.53 -15.69 -13.11
CA THR A 212 -3.88 -15.90 -13.68
C THR A 212 -4.67 -16.98 -12.95
N ALA A 213 -3.98 -17.96 -12.35
CA ALA A 213 -4.59 -18.99 -11.51
C ALA A 213 -5.12 -18.49 -10.16
N ASP A 214 -4.76 -17.28 -9.72
CA ASP A 214 -5.30 -16.64 -8.51
C ASP A 214 -6.02 -15.34 -8.88
N PRO A 215 -7.36 -15.37 -9.00
CA PRO A 215 -8.15 -14.19 -9.35
C PRO A 215 -7.94 -13.00 -8.41
N LEU A 216 -7.65 -13.22 -7.12
CA LEU A 216 -7.42 -12.14 -6.15
C LEU A 216 -6.14 -11.35 -6.43
N VAL A 217 -5.12 -12.00 -7.01
CA VAL A 217 -3.86 -11.35 -7.39
C VAL A 217 -3.94 -10.83 -8.81
N PHE A 218 -4.57 -11.58 -9.71
CA PHE A 218 -4.68 -11.19 -11.11
C PHE A 218 -5.51 -9.91 -11.30
N ILE A 219 -6.63 -9.77 -10.58
CA ILE A 219 -7.50 -8.59 -10.69
C ILE A 219 -6.77 -7.29 -10.33
N LEU A 220 -5.75 -7.33 -9.46
CA LEU A 220 -4.95 -6.16 -9.13
C LEU A 220 -4.14 -5.66 -10.34
N HIS A 221 -3.59 -6.58 -11.13
CA HIS A 221 -2.87 -6.23 -12.36
C HIS A 221 -3.83 -5.75 -13.43
N LEU A 222 -4.97 -6.41 -13.59
CA LEU A 222 -5.99 -6.01 -14.55
C LEU A 222 -6.56 -4.63 -14.22
N SER A 223 -6.83 -4.37 -12.95
CA SER A 223 -7.25 -3.05 -12.44
C SER A 223 -6.18 -1.99 -12.71
N TYR A 224 -4.91 -2.33 -12.49
CA TYR A 224 -3.81 -1.41 -12.78
C TYR A 224 -3.63 -1.16 -14.27
N ALA A 225 -3.86 -2.15 -15.15
CA ALA A 225 -3.70 -2.02 -16.60
C ALA A 225 -4.62 -0.96 -17.23
N TRP A 226 -5.74 -0.66 -16.60
CA TRP A 226 -6.62 0.44 -17.00
C TRP A 226 -6.00 1.83 -16.82
N LEU A 227 -5.06 2.01 -15.87
CA LEU A 227 -4.36 3.27 -15.67
C LEU A 227 -3.51 3.67 -16.89
N PRO A 228 -2.53 2.87 -17.36
CA PRO A 228 -1.78 3.23 -18.56
C PRO A 228 -2.66 3.35 -19.80
N LEU A 229 -3.64 2.47 -19.96
CA LEU A 229 -4.58 2.57 -21.09
C LEU A 229 -5.31 3.92 -21.08
N GLY A 230 -5.84 4.32 -19.92
CA GLY A 230 -6.50 5.59 -19.74
C GLY A 230 -5.60 6.81 -19.97
N LEU A 231 -4.32 6.75 -19.54
CA LEU A 231 -3.35 7.82 -19.80
C LEU A 231 -3.03 7.97 -21.30
N VAL A 232 -2.84 6.85 -22.01
CA VAL A 232 -2.63 6.88 -23.48
C VAL A 232 -3.88 7.41 -24.18
N LEU A 233 -5.07 6.92 -23.82
CA LEU A 233 -6.34 7.42 -24.38
C LEU A 233 -6.53 8.91 -24.13
N LEU A 234 -6.17 9.41 -22.94
CA LEU A 234 -6.25 10.82 -22.60
C LEU A 234 -5.26 11.66 -23.42
N GLY A 235 -4.02 11.21 -23.55
CA GLY A 235 -3.05 11.89 -24.39
C GLY A 235 -3.46 11.92 -25.87
N MET A 236 -4.02 10.81 -26.38
CA MET A 236 -4.56 10.76 -27.74
C MET A 236 -5.75 11.70 -27.93
N SER A 237 -6.66 11.83 -26.96
CA SER A 237 -7.80 12.76 -27.05
C SER A 237 -7.38 14.23 -27.08
N LEU A 238 -6.17 14.55 -26.61
CA LEU A 238 -5.61 15.90 -26.72
C LEU A 238 -4.98 16.19 -28.09
N LEU A 239 -4.62 15.15 -28.85
CA LEU A 239 -4.00 15.29 -30.18
C LEU A 239 -5.01 15.10 -31.32
N VAL A 240 -6.00 14.23 -31.12
CA VAL A 240 -6.96 13.79 -32.14
C VAL A 240 -8.35 14.20 -31.70
N PRO A 241 -8.97 15.23 -32.31
CA PRO A 241 -10.29 15.74 -31.89
C PRO A 241 -11.42 14.71 -31.97
N THR A 242 -11.30 13.70 -32.83
CA THR A 242 -12.29 12.61 -32.97
C THR A 242 -12.20 11.58 -31.85
N GLN A 243 -11.13 11.58 -31.07
CA GLN A 243 -10.91 10.64 -29.98
C GLN A 243 -11.66 11.12 -28.71
N PRO A 244 -12.66 10.37 -28.19
CA PRO A 244 -13.47 10.83 -27.08
C PRO A 244 -12.69 10.86 -25.76
N THR A 245 -12.55 12.05 -25.17
CA THR A 245 -12.01 12.24 -23.81
C THR A 245 -12.79 11.42 -22.77
N SER A 246 -14.09 11.24 -22.99
CA SER A 246 -14.95 10.45 -22.10
C SER A 246 -14.46 9.00 -21.97
N SER A 247 -13.99 8.36 -23.04
CA SER A 247 -13.47 7.00 -22.97
C SER A 247 -12.22 6.89 -22.11
N ALA A 248 -11.32 7.89 -22.18
CA ALA A 248 -10.15 7.95 -21.31
C ALA A 248 -10.54 8.09 -19.83
N LEU A 249 -11.49 8.99 -19.53
CA LEU A 249 -12.00 9.18 -18.18
C LEU A 249 -12.68 7.92 -17.63
N HIS A 250 -13.46 7.20 -18.44
CA HIS A 250 -14.09 5.94 -17.99
C HIS A 250 -13.08 4.80 -17.83
N ALA A 251 -12.05 4.72 -18.68
CA ALA A 251 -10.98 3.76 -18.49
C ALA A 251 -10.29 3.98 -17.14
N MET A 252 -10.01 5.23 -16.77
CA MET A 252 -9.39 5.56 -15.50
C MET A 252 -10.35 5.43 -14.31
N ALA A 253 -11.59 5.91 -14.41
CA ALA A 253 -12.56 5.90 -13.32
C ALA A 253 -13.16 4.50 -13.10
N ALA A 254 -13.87 3.97 -14.10
CA ALA A 254 -14.56 2.69 -14.02
C ALA A 254 -13.56 1.52 -14.10
N GLY A 255 -12.58 1.61 -15.00
CA GLY A 255 -11.55 0.59 -15.15
C GLY A 255 -10.56 0.58 -13.98
N ALA A 256 -9.82 1.68 -13.78
CA ALA A 256 -8.74 1.68 -12.79
C ALA A 256 -9.23 1.91 -11.36
N MET A 257 -9.90 3.02 -11.07
CA MET A 257 -10.26 3.40 -9.69
C MET A 257 -11.23 2.41 -9.06
N ALA A 258 -12.33 2.10 -9.74
CA ALA A 258 -13.35 1.23 -9.18
C ALA A 258 -12.91 -0.24 -9.11
N SER A 259 -12.30 -0.80 -10.16
CA SER A 259 -11.79 -2.18 -10.10
C SER A 259 -10.67 -2.34 -9.07
N MET A 260 -9.78 -1.35 -8.92
CA MET A 260 -8.74 -1.36 -7.88
C MET A 260 -9.34 -1.32 -6.48
N THR A 261 -10.34 -0.46 -6.28
CA THR A 261 -11.09 -0.38 -5.01
C THR A 261 -11.69 -1.74 -4.66
N LEU A 262 -12.38 -2.36 -5.61
CA LEU A 262 -12.98 -3.68 -5.45
C LEU A 262 -11.94 -4.77 -5.14
N ALA A 263 -10.82 -4.78 -5.88
CA ALA A 263 -9.73 -5.73 -5.70
C ALA A 263 -9.10 -5.66 -4.30
N VAL A 264 -8.85 -4.44 -3.81
CA VAL A 264 -8.28 -4.23 -2.47
C VAL A 264 -9.29 -4.58 -1.39
N MET A 265 -10.54 -4.13 -1.51
CA MET A 265 -11.60 -4.38 -0.52
C MET A 265 -11.90 -5.85 -0.35
N THR A 266 -12.09 -6.59 -1.44
CA THR A 266 -12.37 -8.04 -1.40
C THR A 266 -11.27 -8.80 -0.67
N ARG A 267 -10.00 -8.54 -1.00
CA ARG A 267 -8.85 -9.16 -0.32
C ARG A 267 -8.75 -8.75 1.15
N ALA A 268 -8.94 -7.46 1.45
CA ALA A 268 -8.89 -6.94 2.81
C ALA A 268 -9.99 -7.55 3.69
N THR A 269 -11.21 -7.67 3.17
CA THR A 269 -12.33 -8.32 3.86
C THR A 269 -12.00 -9.77 4.20
N LEU A 270 -11.50 -10.56 3.24
CA LEU A 270 -11.09 -11.94 3.50
C LEU A 270 -9.96 -12.01 4.54
N GLY A 271 -8.92 -11.19 4.38
CA GLY A 271 -7.76 -11.18 5.26
C GLY A 271 -8.06 -10.76 6.70
N HIS A 272 -8.83 -9.69 6.89
CA HIS A 272 -9.16 -9.15 8.22
C HIS A 272 -10.24 -9.95 8.96
N THR A 273 -11.06 -10.71 8.24
CA THR A 273 -12.01 -11.66 8.87
C THR A 273 -11.38 -13.03 9.15
N GLY A 274 -10.13 -13.25 8.73
CA GLY A 274 -9.43 -14.54 8.87
C GLY A 274 -9.99 -15.64 7.99
N ARG A 275 -10.76 -15.29 6.94
CA ARG A 275 -11.21 -16.24 5.91
C ARG A 275 -10.04 -16.64 5.01
N LYS A 276 -10.17 -17.78 4.34
CA LYS A 276 -9.17 -18.23 3.35
C LYS A 276 -9.05 -17.17 2.25
N LEU A 277 -7.81 -16.82 1.88
CA LEU A 277 -7.51 -15.90 0.78
C LEU A 277 -7.67 -16.63 -0.56
N HIS A 278 -8.93 -16.90 -0.93
CA HIS A 278 -9.31 -17.57 -2.15
C HIS A 278 -10.54 -16.87 -2.74
N ALA A 279 -10.50 -16.58 -4.05
CA ALA A 279 -11.68 -16.09 -4.76
C ALA A 279 -12.56 -17.28 -5.15
N ASP A 280 -13.77 -17.31 -4.61
CA ASP A 280 -14.80 -18.24 -5.06
C ASP A 280 -15.39 -17.80 -6.41
N PHE A 281 -16.34 -18.59 -6.90
CA PHE A 281 -17.04 -18.30 -8.16
C PHE A 281 -17.73 -16.92 -8.13
N GLY A 282 -18.41 -16.58 -7.03
CA GLY A 282 -19.11 -15.30 -6.88
C GLY A 282 -18.15 -14.11 -6.98
N THR A 283 -17.02 -14.17 -6.26
CA THR A 283 -15.96 -13.15 -6.31
C THR A 283 -15.37 -13.02 -7.72
N THR A 284 -15.14 -14.14 -8.39
CA THR A 284 -14.61 -14.16 -9.76
C THR A 284 -15.60 -13.53 -10.74
N CYS A 285 -16.89 -13.85 -10.65
CA CYS A 285 -17.94 -13.22 -11.44
C CYS A 285 -18.00 -11.72 -11.21
N ILE A 286 -17.87 -11.25 -9.97
CA ILE A 286 -17.82 -9.83 -9.64
C ILE A 286 -16.65 -9.12 -10.35
N TYR A 287 -15.47 -9.73 -10.41
CA TYR A 287 -14.31 -9.19 -11.14
C TYR A 287 -14.48 -9.19 -12.66
N LEU A 288 -15.11 -10.22 -13.22
CA LEU A 288 -15.42 -10.28 -14.63
C LEU A 288 -16.44 -9.20 -15.03
N LEU A 289 -17.53 -9.09 -14.28
CA LEU A 289 -18.60 -8.13 -14.55
C LEU A 289 -18.12 -6.68 -14.45
N VAL A 290 -17.28 -6.33 -13.46
CA VAL A 290 -16.74 -4.96 -13.37
C VAL A 290 -15.84 -4.63 -14.55
N THR A 291 -15.01 -5.59 -14.97
CA THR A 291 -14.07 -5.40 -16.09
C THR A 291 -14.82 -5.30 -17.41
N LEU A 292 -15.80 -6.17 -17.64
CA LEU A 292 -16.64 -6.14 -18.85
C LEU A 292 -17.50 -4.87 -18.91
N GLY A 293 -18.05 -4.43 -17.77
CA GLY A 293 -18.76 -3.16 -17.69
C GLY A 293 -17.86 -1.97 -18.02
N ALA A 294 -16.64 -1.94 -17.48
CA ALA A 294 -15.67 -0.90 -17.84
C ALA A 294 -15.28 -0.95 -19.33
N ALA A 295 -15.02 -2.15 -19.86
CA ALA A 295 -14.65 -2.34 -21.27
C ALA A 295 -15.76 -1.91 -22.22
N THR A 296 -17.01 -2.31 -21.97
CA THR A 296 -18.17 -1.87 -22.77
C THR A 296 -18.36 -0.36 -22.69
N ARG A 297 -18.19 0.24 -21.51
CA ARG A 297 -18.28 1.70 -21.35
C ARG A 297 -17.23 2.47 -22.15
N VAL A 298 -15.99 2.01 -22.10
CA VAL A 298 -14.87 2.62 -22.81
C VAL A 298 -15.05 2.44 -24.32
N ALA A 299 -15.41 1.23 -24.75
CA ALA A 299 -15.56 0.88 -26.16
C ALA A 299 -16.78 1.52 -26.84
N ALA A 300 -17.80 1.93 -26.08
CA ALA A 300 -19.09 2.39 -26.58
C ALA A 300 -19.04 3.38 -27.76
N PRO A 301 -18.15 4.39 -27.81
CA PRO A 301 -18.09 5.32 -28.94
C PRO A 301 -17.59 4.72 -30.25
N TRP A 302 -16.92 3.56 -30.22
CA TRP A 302 -16.35 2.90 -31.39
C TRP A 302 -17.14 1.66 -31.83
N LEU A 303 -18.14 1.26 -31.05
CA LEU A 303 -18.97 0.13 -31.41
C LEU A 303 -19.96 0.51 -32.51
N PRO A 304 -20.25 -0.38 -33.46
CA PRO A 304 -21.23 -0.15 -34.52
C PRO A 304 -22.69 -0.22 -34.01
N PHE A 305 -22.90 -0.30 -32.70
CA PHE A 305 -24.20 -0.41 -32.04
C PHE A 305 -24.68 0.95 -31.55
N ASP A 306 -25.95 1.01 -31.17
CA ASP A 306 -26.50 2.19 -30.52
C ASP A 306 -25.72 2.54 -29.23
N TYR A 307 -25.37 3.82 -29.10
CA TYR A 307 -24.57 4.32 -27.98
C TYR A 307 -25.32 4.18 -26.64
N MET A 308 -26.63 4.42 -26.63
CA MET A 308 -27.45 4.31 -25.43
C MET A 308 -27.58 2.84 -25.00
N LEU A 309 -27.76 1.92 -25.95
CA LEU A 309 -27.76 0.48 -25.66
C LEU A 309 -26.44 0.04 -25.02
N SER A 310 -25.31 0.53 -25.54
CA SER A 310 -23.98 0.23 -24.98
C SER A 310 -23.83 0.76 -23.55
N ILE A 311 -24.36 1.94 -23.26
CA ILE A 311 -24.41 2.49 -21.89
C ILE A 311 -25.31 1.65 -20.98
N GLN A 312 -26.49 1.25 -21.45
CA GLN A 312 -27.42 0.43 -20.68
C GLN A 312 -26.82 -0.94 -20.35
N LEU A 313 -26.14 -1.57 -21.32
CA LEU A 313 -25.43 -2.83 -21.11
C LEU A 313 -24.32 -2.68 -20.07
N SER A 314 -23.50 -1.63 -20.18
CA SER A 314 -22.51 -1.30 -19.16
C SER A 314 -23.16 -1.14 -17.78
N GLY A 315 -24.25 -0.36 -17.69
CA GLY A 315 -24.98 -0.14 -16.44
C GLY A 315 -25.53 -1.45 -15.85
N ALA A 316 -26.09 -2.32 -16.68
CA ALA A 316 -26.62 -3.62 -16.28
C ALA A 316 -25.53 -4.54 -15.72
N LEU A 317 -24.37 -4.64 -16.38
CA LEU A 317 -23.23 -5.41 -15.89
C LEU A 317 -22.77 -4.94 -14.51
N TRP A 318 -22.77 -3.62 -14.29
CA TRP A 318 -22.44 -3.00 -13.00
C TRP A 318 -23.50 -3.23 -11.92
N ALA A 319 -24.78 -3.23 -12.29
CA ALA A 319 -25.89 -3.53 -11.38
C ALA A 319 -25.86 -4.99 -10.92
N VAL A 320 -25.74 -5.93 -11.87
CA VAL A 320 -25.67 -7.38 -11.58
C VAL A 320 -24.49 -7.69 -10.66
N ARG A 321 -23.32 -7.09 -10.92
CA ARG A 321 -22.16 -7.19 -10.03
C ARG A 321 -22.49 -6.79 -8.58
N SER A 322 -23.22 -5.70 -8.41
CA SER A 322 -23.58 -5.16 -7.09
C SER A 322 -24.51 -6.12 -6.33
N CYS A 323 -25.47 -6.73 -7.04
CA CYS A 323 -26.32 -7.79 -6.50
C CYS A 323 -25.51 -9.03 -6.09
N CYS A 324 -24.60 -9.52 -6.95
CA CYS A 324 -23.73 -10.65 -6.63
C CYS A 324 -22.87 -10.38 -5.38
N SER A 325 -22.34 -9.16 -5.24
CA SER A 325 -21.56 -8.77 -4.06
C SER A 325 -22.38 -8.87 -2.79
N TRP A 326 -23.62 -8.38 -2.80
CA TRP A 326 -24.53 -8.49 -1.67
C TRP A 326 -24.76 -9.95 -1.26
N SER A 327 -25.08 -10.80 -2.22
CA SER A 327 -25.33 -12.24 -1.97
C SER A 327 -24.11 -12.99 -1.43
N CYS A 328 -22.88 -12.59 -1.78
CA CYS A 328 -21.65 -13.24 -1.29
C CYS A 328 -21.21 -12.73 0.10
N THR A 329 -21.57 -11.49 0.46
CA THR A 329 -21.17 -10.89 1.76
C THR A 329 -22.13 -11.17 2.90
N VAL A 330 -23.41 -11.43 2.63
CA VAL A 330 -24.36 -11.89 3.65
C VAL A 330 -23.98 -13.34 4.00
N PRO A 331 -23.49 -13.62 5.21
CA PRO A 331 -23.16 -14.99 5.57
C PRO A 331 -24.45 -15.80 5.55
N SER A 332 -24.53 -16.83 4.70
CA SER A 332 -25.35 -17.98 5.07
C SER A 332 -24.80 -18.48 6.40
N SER A 333 -25.63 -18.46 7.44
CA SER A 333 -25.32 -18.81 8.83
C SER A 333 -24.77 -20.24 9.03
N LEU A 334 -24.52 -20.98 7.95
CA LEU A 334 -24.17 -22.38 7.91
C LEU A 334 -22.67 -22.67 7.79
N ASP A 335 -21.82 -21.66 7.50
CA ASP A 335 -20.40 -21.88 7.16
C ASP A 335 -19.40 -21.49 8.26
N ARG A 336 -19.86 -21.38 9.52
CA ARG A 336 -18.94 -21.22 10.66
C ARG A 336 -18.32 -22.57 10.99
N ASP A 337 -17.13 -22.83 10.43
CA ASP A 337 -16.29 -23.95 10.83
C ASP A 337 -15.90 -23.82 12.33
N PRO A 338 -16.43 -24.68 13.23
CA PRO A 338 -16.21 -24.57 14.68
C PRO A 338 -14.80 -24.98 15.11
N THR A 339 -13.98 -25.51 14.20
CA THR A 339 -12.60 -25.92 14.50
C THR A 339 -11.65 -24.72 14.60
N ALA A 340 -11.85 -23.69 13.78
CA ALA A 340 -11.02 -22.49 13.76
C ALA A 340 -11.16 -21.60 15.01
N SER A 341 -12.26 -21.72 15.75
CA SER A 341 -12.46 -21.01 17.03
C SER A 341 -11.78 -21.71 18.21
N ARG A 342 -11.72 -23.06 18.18
CA ARG A 342 -11.05 -23.87 19.21
C ARG A 342 -9.54 -23.69 19.22
N ASP A 343 -8.90 -23.61 18.05
CA ASP A 343 -7.45 -23.38 17.96
C ASP A 343 -7.05 -21.97 18.41
N ARG A 344 -7.91 -20.96 18.20
CA ARG A 344 -7.70 -19.61 18.75
C ARG A 344 -7.80 -19.57 20.27
N GLY A 345 -8.76 -20.31 20.84
CA GLY A 345 -8.88 -20.42 22.30
C GLY A 345 -7.64 -21.04 22.94
N ARG A 346 -7.08 -22.09 22.32
CA ARG A 346 -5.85 -22.74 22.80
C ARG A 346 -4.59 -21.88 22.61
N ALA A 347 -4.47 -21.19 21.47
CA ALA A 347 -3.33 -20.30 21.21
C ALA A 347 -3.34 -19.07 22.14
N ALA A 348 -4.51 -18.48 22.41
CA ALA A 348 -4.64 -17.35 23.32
C ALA A 348 -4.36 -17.74 24.79
N GLN A 349 -4.79 -18.93 25.22
CA GLN A 349 -4.48 -19.46 26.55
C GLN A 349 -2.99 -19.80 26.71
N GLY A 350 -2.34 -20.30 25.65
CA GLY A 350 -0.90 -20.55 25.65
C GLY A 350 -0.06 -19.26 25.75
N ALA A 351 -0.47 -18.21 25.03
CA ALA A 351 0.18 -16.90 25.10
C ALA A 351 0.02 -16.25 26.49
N ALA A 352 -1.17 -16.31 27.09
CA ALA A 352 -1.42 -15.78 28.43
C ALA A 352 -0.59 -16.48 29.52
N ARG A 353 -0.40 -17.81 29.43
CA ARG A 353 0.48 -18.57 30.34
C ARG A 353 1.96 -18.23 30.20
N CYS A 354 2.45 -17.96 28.99
CA CYS A 354 3.83 -17.50 28.79
C CYS A 354 4.05 -16.12 29.39
N GLN A 355 3.05 -15.24 29.31
CA GLN A 355 3.14 -13.87 29.77
C GLN A 355 3.12 -13.78 31.31
N SER A 356 2.36 -14.65 32.00
CA SER A 356 2.38 -14.74 33.46
C SER A 356 3.67 -15.35 34.03
N CYS A 357 4.32 -16.25 33.30
CA CYS A 357 5.64 -16.81 33.68
C CYS A 357 6.76 -15.78 33.55
N LEU A 358 6.70 -14.88 32.56
CA LEU A 358 7.68 -13.82 32.35
C LEU A 358 7.55 -12.69 33.38
N THR A 359 6.34 -12.38 33.85
CA THR A 359 6.15 -11.37 34.91
C THR A 359 6.60 -11.88 36.27
N SER A 360 6.37 -13.17 36.60
CA SER A 360 6.82 -13.71 37.90
C SER A 360 8.34 -13.85 38.03
N THR A 361 9.07 -13.96 36.90
CA THR A 361 10.55 -14.03 36.90
C THR A 361 11.22 -12.65 36.93
N MET A 362 10.52 -11.58 36.54
CA MET A 362 11.03 -10.21 36.68
C MET A 362 10.81 -9.64 38.08
N GLU A 363 9.71 -9.99 38.75
CA GLU A 363 9.37 -9.44 40.06
C GLU A 363 10.24 -9.99 41.22
N SER A 364 10.92 -11.12 41.02
CA SER A 364 11.89 -11.64 42.00
C SER A 364 13.28 -10.98 41.93
N ARG A 365 13.57 -10.20 40.87
CA ARG A 365 14.88 -9.56 40.65
C ARG A 365 14.95 -8.08 41.06
N SER A 366 13.87 -7.47 41.52
CA SER A 366 13.80 -6.02 41.78
C SER A 366 13.28 -5.64 43.18
N ARG A 367 13.87 -6.20 44.24
CA ARG A 367 13.76 -5.62 45.59
C ARG A 367 15.12 -5.07 46.05
N PRO A 368 15.27 -3.75 46.25
CA PRO A 368 16.46 -3.20 46.90
C PRO A 368 16.37 -3.39 48.42
N SER A 369 17.44 -3.87 49.03
CA SER A 369 17.63 -3.95 50.48
C SER A 369 17.78 -2.55 51.07
N ALA A 370 16.87 -2.18 51.97
CA ALA A 370 16.94 -0.95 52.74
C ALA A 370 18.09 -0.99 53.77
N THR A 371 18.80 0.12 53.89
CA THR A 371 19.92 0.35 54.80
C THR A 371 19.52 1.05 56.11
N GLN A 372 20.29 0.74 57.17
CA GLN A 372 20.65 1.51 58.40
C GLN A 372 20.04 0.99 59.72
N PRO A 373 20.72 1.14 60.89
CA PRO A 373 21.95 1.90 61.19
C PRO A 373 23.07 1.16 61.99
N PHE A 374 24.18 1.89 62.17
CA PHE A 374 25.40 1.66 62.96
C PHE A 374 25.24 1.09 64.40
N ALA A 375 26.16 0.19 64.82
CA ALA A 375 26.88 0.21 66.12
C ALA A 375 27.96 -0.90 66.26
N LEU A 376 29.19 -0.46 66.59
CA LEU A 376 30.30 -1.05 67.40
C LEU A 376 30.49 -2.58 67.57
N GLY A 377 31.73 -3.05 67.36
CA GLY A 377 32.36 -4.06 68.26
C GLY A 377 33.26 -5.16 67.68
N ALA A 378 34.58 -5.05 67.95
CA ALA A 378 35.53 -6.11 68.35
C ALA A 378 36.15 -7.14 67.36
N VAL A 379 37.46 -6.95 67.10
CA VAL A 379 38.65 -7.81 67.40
C VAL A 379 38.70 -9.31 67.02
N GLY A 380 39.78 -9.67 66.28
CA GLY A 380 40.58 -10.92 66.39
C GLY A 380 40.11 -12.11 65.55
N SER A 381 40.94 -13.01 64.99
CA SER A 381 42.39 -13.23 65.05
C SER A 381 42.78 -14.33 64.02
N ALA A 382 44.08 -14.37 63.69
CA ALA A 382 44.90 -15.54 63.36
C ALA A 382 44.73 -16.37 62.05
N ARG A 383 45.83 -16.34 61.26
CA ARG A 383 46.38 -17.34 60.29
C ARG A 383 46.74 -18.68 61.00
N PRO A 384 47.35 -19.77 60.40
CA PRO A 384 48.10 -19.87 59.12
C PRO A 384 48.11 -21.22 58.31
N PHE A 385 48.76 -21.18 57.12
CA PHE A 385 49.64 -22.17 56.39
C PHE A 385 49.58 -23.69 56.71
N ALA A 386 49.73 -24.70 55.83
CA ALA A 386 50.37 -24.97 54.50
C ALA A 386 49.94 -26.41 54.02
N PRO A 387 50.70 -27.21 53.21
CA PRO A 387 51.09 -27.11 51.79
C PRO A 387 50.77 -28.34 50.89
N ILE A 388 50.86 -28.11 49.56
CA ILE A 388 51.34 -28.92 48.40
C ILE A 388 51.53 -30.46 48.53
N ARG A 389 50.98 -31.22 47.56
CA ARG A 389 51.62 -32.44 46.98
C ARG A 389 51.28 -32.65 45.49
N SER A 390 52.26 -33.25 44.81
CA SER A 390 52.48 -33.49 43.37
C SER A 390 51.96 -34.85 42.86
N SER A 391 51.68 -34.97 41.54
CA SER A 391 52.19 -36.04 40.62
C SER A 391 51.50 -36.03 39.24
N SER A 392 52.28 -36.31 38.18
CA SER A 392 51.92 -36.34 36.73
C SER A 392 51.63 -37.80 36.26
N PRO A 393 51.80 -38.21 34.97
CA PRO A 393 51.26 -37.79 33.65
C PRO A 393 50.70 -38.97 32.81
N VAL A 394 49.92 -38.75 31.72
CA VAL A 394 49.79 -39.73 30.59
C VAL A 394 49.47 -39.05 29.24
N GLN A 395 50.23 -39.41 28.21
CA GLN A 395 50.01 -39.43 26.73
C GLN A 395 50.64 -40.77 26.24
N PRO A 396 50.59 -41.29 24.96
CA PRO A 396 50.23 -40.70 23.65
C PRO A 396 49.55 -41.67 22.62
N ARG A 397 49.38 -41.25 21.34
CA ARG A 397 49.61 -41.99 20.04
C ARG A 397 49.08 -41.15 18.83
N SER A 398 49.90 -40.54 17.95
CA SER A 398 50.63 -41.01 16.73
C SER A 398 49.79 -41.16 15.43
N ARG A 399 49.80 -40.18 14.50
CA ARG A 399 50.50 -40.10 13.16
C ARG A 399 49.61 -40.50 11.95
N PRO A 400 49.91 -40.12 10.66
CA PRO A 400 51.01 -39.31 10.11
C PRO A 400 50.60 -38.19 9.10
N SER A 401 51.65 -37.46 8.71
CA SER A 401 51.85 -36.43 7.69
C SER A 401 51.79 -36.89 6.22
N PHE A 402 51.50 -35.97 5.29
CA PHE A 402 52.25 -35.80 4.03
C PHE A 402 52.22 -34.32 3.58
N SER A 403 53.41 -33.83 3.21
CA SER A 403 53.74 -32.53 2.61
C SER A 403 54.77 -32.81 1.50
N ALA A 404 54.66 -32.11 0.37
CA ALA A 404 55.73 -31.65 -0.55
C ALA A 404 55.07 -31.25 -1.89
N ALA A 405 55.12 -29.97 -2.34
CA ALA A 405 56.23 -29.30 -3.06
C ALA A 405 56.34 -29.79 -4.53
N SER A 406 56.57 -29.01 -5.60
CA SER A 406 57.02 -27.62 -5.79
C SER A 406 57.08 -27.26 -7.30
N SER A 407 57.16 -25.95 -7.59
CA SER A 407 57.85 -25.29 -8.73
C SER A 407 57.16 -25.30 -10.13
N SER A 408 57.26 -24.32 -11.03
CA SER A 408 58.04 -23.06 -11.16
C SER A 408 57.32 -22.14 -12.17
N ALA A 409 57.24 -20.82 -11.96
CA ALA A 409 58.04 -19.75 -12.59
C ALA A 409 57.63 -19.31 -14.03
N ALA A 410 57.20 -18.05 -14.17
CA ALA A 410 57.79 -17.05 -15.09
C ALA A 410 56.88 -15.78 -15.25
N ARG A 411 57.39 -14.64 -14.78
CA ARG A 411 57.15 -13.26 -15.24
C ARG A 411 58.55 -12.61 -15.29
N PRO A 412 58.83 -11.61 -16.15
CA PRO A 412 58.69 -10.20 -15.75
C PRO A 412 58.30 -9.27 -16.93
N GLY A 413 57.60 -8.14 -16.74
CA GLY A 413 58.07 -6.81 -16.26
C GLY A 413 57.59 -5.76 -17.29
N ALA A 414 57.41 -4.45 -17.09
CA ALA A 414 57.57 -3.43 -16.04
C ALA A 414 56.83 -2.17 -16.62
N ALA A 415 56.05 -1.32 -15.92
CA ALA A 415 56.31 -0.34 -14.84
C ALA A 415 56.23 1.15 -15.31
N TRP A 416 55.88 2.03 -14.36
CA TRP A 416 55.89 3.52 -14.30
C TRP A 416 54.53 4.25 -14.50
N LEU A 417 53.81 4.71 -13.45
CA LEU A 417 53.99 5.81 -12.45
C LEU A 417 53.28 7.12 -12.92
N ASN A 418 52.65 8.01 -12.14
CA ASN A 418 52.09 8.12 -10.79
C ASN A 418 51.56 9.59 -10.66
N SER A 419 50.42 9.86 -10.03
CA SER A 419 50.28 10.94 -9.02
C SER A 419 48.87 11.03 -8.43
N LYS A 420 48.83 11.04 -7.10
CA LYS A 420 47.70 11.13 -6.16
C LYS A 420 47.17 12.56 -6.03
N VAL A 421 45.88 12.72 -5.70
CA VAL A 421 45.42 13.53 -4.54
C VAL A 421 44.14 12.91 -3.95
N THR A 422 44.14 12.80 -2.63
CA THR A 422 43.14 12.22 -1.72
C THR A 422 42.06 13.22 -1.30
N LYS A 423 40.82 12.77 -1.05
CA LYS A 423 40.12 12.99 0.24
C LYS A 423 38.87 12.12 0.41
N SER A 424 38.70 11.69 1.65
CA SER A 424 37.78 10.71 2.21
C SER A 424 36.36 11.24 2.49
N SER A 425 35.36 10.37 2.40
CA SER A 425 34.36 10.24 3.48
C SER A 425 33.66 8.88 3.39
N SER A 426 33.79 8.11 4.46
CA SER A 426 33.21 6.80 4.74
C SER A 426 31.71 6.87 5.02
N ALA A 427 30.93 5.94 4.47
CA ALA A 427 29.68 5.46 5.09
C ALA A 427 29.41 4.02 4.64
N SER A 428 29.80 3.05 5.47
CA SER A 428 29.33 1.67 5.40
C SER A 428 28.02 1.54 6.17
N THR A 429 26.99 0.89 5.62
CA THR A 429 26.10 0.01 6.40
C THR A 429 25.42 -1.02 5.50
N SER A 430 25.40 -2.25 6.02
CA SER A 430 25.14 -3.57 5.41
C SER A 430 23.67 -3.86 5.09
N PRO A 431 23.37 -4.82 4.18
CA PRO A 431 22.01 -5.27 3.87
C PRO A 431 21.44 -6.31 4.86
N TRP A 432 20.11 -6.32 4.90
CA TRP A 432 19.13 -7.21 5.53
C TRP A 432 19.56 -8.66 5.81
N ARG A 433 19.49 -9.09 7.08
CA ARG A 433 19.53 -10.50 7.49
C ARG A 433 18.26 -10.85 8.27
N ILE A 434 17.45 -11.75 7.72
CA ILE A 434 16.27 -12.34 8.37
C ILE A 434 16.74 -13.47 9.28
N ARG A 435 16.42 -13.40 10.58
CA ARG A 435 16.61 -14.52 11.53
C ARG A 435 15.37 -15.44 11.49
N SER A 436 15.59 -16.70 11.17
CA SER A 436 14.64 -17.80 11.40
C SER A 436 14.63 -18.19 12.90
N PRO A 437 13.49 -18.56 13.50
CA PRO A 437 13.50 -19.18 14.82
C PRO A 437 13.95 -20.65 14.70
N ARG A 438 14.92 -21.05 15.52
CA ARG A 438 15.27 -22.46 15.75
C ARG A 438 14.40 -22.98 16.91
N ARG A 439 13.84 -24.17 16.65
CA ARG A 439 13.31 -25.23 17.55
C ARG A 439 12.60 -24.81 18.83
#